data_AF-A0A6L9J5F0-F1
#
_entry.id   AF-A0A6L9J5F0-F1
#
_cell.length_a   1.000
_cell.length_b   1.000
_cell.length_c   1.000
_cell.angle_alpha   90.00
_cell.angle_beta   90.00
_cell.angle_gamma   90.00
#
_symmetry.space_group_name_H-M   'P 1'
#
loop_
_entity.id
_entity.type
_entity.pdbx_description
1 polymer ?
#
loop_
_entity_poly.entity_id
_entity_poly.type
_entity_poly.pdbx_seq_one_letter_code
_entity_poly.pdbx_strand_id
1 'polypeptide(L)'
;MSEHQPTTTVQKTELENGVRVLSERVPGVRSVSVGALVDVGPKNETAGECGYAHLVEHMLFQGTGERDAGAIAEMMEIGGGGMGAFTARDYTVYHATVLDEYLPFALEVLGDMLCNSVLPAEALERQRAVILNEISGQSDPLEQSNLLMKSALWPEHPLGFPTAGLALTIQSASRDALVKFMQRHYVGKNLVLAAAGNIDHALFADQARDSFWSMSDAAAAGPAPVPPKHHLGTVVAEPRDCGHVYFSMAWPAPAYTDAERYAWHVFATLFGGGPNARLYRELRETQGLVYHIAAEYQAYGSTG
;
A
#
# COMPACT_ATOMS: atom_id res chain seq x y z
N MET A 1 36.56 0.50 -19.99
CA MET A 1 35.11 0.52 -19.70
C MET A 1 34.96 1.13 -18.32
N SER A 2 34.52 2.38 -18.26
CA SER A 2 34.36 3.10 -16.99
C SER A 2 33.20 2.46 -16.24
N GLU A 3 33.45 1.90 -15.06
CA GLU A 3 32.40 1.51 -14.13
C GLU A 3 31.61 2.76 -13.76
N HIS A 4 30.42 2.89 -14.34
CA HIS A 4 29.43 3.86 -13.89
C HIS A 4 28.90 3.33 -12.55
N GLN A 5 29.62 3.60 -11.46
CA GLN A 5 29.03 3.49 -10.12
C GLN A 5 27.94 4.56 -10.03
N PRO A 6 26.65 4.20 -9.88
CA PRO A 6 25.64 5.20 -9.58
C PRO A 6 25.98 5.79 -8.20
N THR A 7 26.46 7.04 -8.19
CA THR A 7 26.73 7.84 -7.01
C THR A 7 25.44 8.44 -6.46
N THR A 8 24.42 7.63 -6.20
CA THR A 8 23.24 8.08 -5.44
C THR A 8 23.27 7.47 -4.05
N THR A 9 23.72 8.28 -3.10
CA THR A 9 23.63 7.96 -1.68
C THR A 9 22.27 8.40 -1.18
N VAL A 10 21.44 7.44 -0.77
CA VAL A 10 20.20 7.73 -0.03
C VAL A 10 20.57 8.39 1.29
N GLN A 11 19.97 9.54 1.57
CA GLN A 11 20.14 10.26 2.83
C GLN A 11 18.95 10.01 3.75
N LYS A 12 19.20 9.95 5.06
CA LYS A 12 18.20 9.66 6.09
C LYS A 12 18.33 10.65 7.24
N THR A 13 17.19 11.21 7.64
CA THR A 13 17.00 11.97 8.88
C THR A 13 15.82 11.40 9.66
N GLU A 14 15.88 11.39 10.98
CA GLU A 14 14.74 11.07 11.85
C GLU A 14 14.32 12.35 12.57
N LEU A 15 13.04 12.72 12.43
CA LEU A 15 12.47 13.90 13.05
C LEU A 15 12.17 13.65 14.54
N GLU A 16 11.92 14.72 15.29
CA GLU A 16 11.70 14.68 16.73
C GLU A 16 10.46 13.84 17.11
N ASN A 17 9.44 13.81 16.23
CA ASN A 17 8.24 12.99 16.38
C ASN A 17 8.40 11.54 15.87
N GLY A 18 9.60 11.14 15.43
CA GLY A 18 9.91 9.81 14.94
C GLY A 18 9.60 9.55 13.46
N VAL A 19 9.09 10.55 12.72
CA VAL A 19 8.95 10.44 11.26
C VAL A 19 10.34 10.25 10.65
N ARG A 20 10.48 9.20 9.84
CA ARG A 20 11.73 8.90 9.12
C ARG A 20 11.68 9.54 7.74
N VAL A 21 12.62 10.43 7.46
CA VAL A 21 12.73 11.16 6.19
C VAL A 21 13.87 10.55 5.37
N LEU A 22 13.56 10.10 4.16
CA LEU A 22 14.50 9.52 3.20
C LEU A 22 14.50 10.34 1.92
N SER A 23 15.67 10.62 1.35
CA SER A 23 15.72 11.21 0.01
C SER A 23 16.84 10.69 -0.87
N GLU A 24 16.58 10.62 -2.16
CA GLU A 24 17.56 10.37 -3.21
C GLU A 24 17.56 11.53 -4.21
N ARG A 25 18.70 12.22 -4.35
CA ARG A 25 18.84 13.26 -5.36
C ARG A 25 19.10 12.62 -6.72
N VAL A 26 18.25 12.92 -7.70
CA VAL A 26 18.40 12.49 -9.10
C VAL A 26 18.83 13.70 -9.93
N PRO A 27 20.10 13.77 -10.39
CA PRO A 27 20.57 14.91 -11.18
C PRO A 27 19.88 15.00 -12.55
N GLY A 28 19.60 16.22 -13.01
CA GLY A 28 19.11 16.48 -14.38
C GLY A 28 17.59 16.42 -14.56
N VAL A 29 16.83 16.04 -13.53
CA VAL A 29 15.36 16.17 -13.55
C VAL A 29 14.93 17.52 -12.96
N ARG A 30 13.69 17.94 -13.24
CA ARG A 30 13.04 19.14 -12.66
C ARG A 30 11.76 18.79 -11.88
N SER A 31 11.68 17.54 -11.47
CA SER A 31 10.54 16.96 -10.75
C SER A 31 11.00 16.22 -9.51
N VAL A 32 10.06 15.99 -8.61
CA VAL A 32 10.21 15.18 -7.40
C VAL A 32 9.01 14.27 -7.27
N SER A 33 9.27 12.99 -6.98
CA SER A 33 8.26 12.06 -6.50
C SER A 33 8.45 11.89 -4.99
N VAL A 34 7.39 12.08 -4.22
CA VAL A 34 7.37 11.97 -2.76
C VAL A 34 6.25 11.02 -2.34
N GLY A 35 6.51 10.19 -1.33
CA GLY A 35 5.54 9.26 -0.76
C GLY A 35 5.64 9.21 0.76
N ALA A 36 4.50 9.36 1.43
CA ALA A 36 4.31 9.05 2.83
C ALA A 36 3.81 7.60 2.94
N LEU A 37 4.70 6.69 3.33
CA LEU A 37 4.38 5.30 3.63
C LEU A 37 4.05 5.20 5.12
N VAL A 38 2.83 4.80 5.41
CA VAL A 38 2.37 4.47 6.76
C VAL A 38 2.40 2.95 6.89
N ASP A 39 3.08 2.43 7.91
CA ASP A 39 3.16 0.99 8.21
C ASP A 39 1.84 0.50 8.84
N VAL A 40 0.77 0.62 8.05
CA VAL A 40 -0.61 0.24 8.36
C VAL A 40 -1.25 -0.37 7.12
N GLY A 41 -1.89 -1.51 7.26
CA GLY A 41 -2.74 -2.12 6.23
C GLY A 41 -3.67 -3.15 6.87
N PRO A 42 -4.34 -4.00 6.08
CA PRO A 42 -5.09 -5.16 6.55
C PRO A 42 -4.40 -5.94 7.67
N LYS A 43 -3.07 -6.15 7.64
CA LYS A 43 -2.32 -6.84 8.71
C LYS A 43 -2.53 -6.25 10.11
N ASN A 44 -2.87 -4.96 10.20
CA ASN A 44 -3.02 -4.20 11.45
C ASN A 44 -4.48 -4.13 11.92
N GLU A 45 -5.43 -4.60 11.12
CA GLU A 45 -6.86 -4.56 11.42
C GLU A 45 -7.24 -5.64 12.44
N THR A 46 -8.12 -5.30 13.39
CA THR A 46 -8.69 -6.28 14.32
C THR A 46 -10.00 -6.87 13.79
N ALA A 47 -10.55 -7.85 14.51
CA ALA A 47 -11.86 -8.41 14.19
C ALA A 47 -12.92 -7.30 14.22
N GLY A 48 -13.60 -7.08 13.09
CA GLY A 48 -14.55 -5.98 12.91
C GLY A 48 -13.95 -4.69 12.32
N GLU A 49 -12.68 -4.69 11.95
CA GLU A 49 -12.01 -3.56 11.28
C GLU A 49 -11.54 -3.90 9.86
N CYS A 50 -11.94 -5.06 9.33
CA CYS A 50 -11.61 -5.48 7.97
C CYS A 50 -12.01 -4.43 6.92
N GLY A 51 -11.02 -3.81 6.29
CA GLY A 51 -11.17 -2.73 5.31
C GLY A 51 -11.07 -1.31 5.88
N TYR A 52 -10.74 -1.14 7.17
CA TYR A 52 -10.56 0.18 7.77
C TYR A 52 -9.35 0.91 7.20
N ALA A 53 -8.24 0.22 6.89
CA ALA A 53 -7.08 0.87 6.27
C ALA A 53 -7.45 1.50 4.92
N HIS A 54 -8.20 0.75 4.09
CA HIS A 54 -8.69 1.22 2.79
C HIS A 54 -9.77 2.30 2.92
N LEU A 55 -10.69 2.17 3.88
CA LEU A 55 -11.69 3.21 4.12
C LEU A 55 -11.07 4.51 4.65
N VAL A 56 -10.06 4.43 5.51
CA VAL A 56 -9.30 5.62 5.93
C VAL A 56 -8.58 6.24 4.74
N GLU A 57 -7.95 5.44 3.88
CA GLU A 57 -7.34 5.92 2.63
C GLU A 57 -8.30 6.82 1.86
N HIS A 58 -9.51 6.35 1.52
CA HIS A 58 -10.53 7.16 0.85
C HIS A 58 -10.90 8.42 1.62
N MET A 59 -11.03 8.30 2.95
CA MET A 59 -11.50 9.38 3.81
C MET A 59 -10.49 10.52 3.96
N LEU A 60 -9.18 10.27 3.83
CA LEU A 60 -8.17 11.34 3.93
C LEU A 60 -8.24 12.34 2.78
N PHE A 61 -8.84 11.96 1.65
CA PHE A 61 -9.10 12.86 0.52
C PHE A 61 -10.37 13.70 0.71
N GLN A 62 -11.17 13.44 1.75
CA GLN A 62 -12.51 14.05 1.90
C GLN A 62 -12.51 15.37 2.67
N GLY A 63 -11.36 15.79 3.19
CA GLY A 63 -11.19 17.11 3.81
C GLY A 63 -10.42 17.08 5.12
N THR A 64 -9.85 18.24 5.43
CA THR A 64 -9.12 18.58 6.64
C THR A 64 -9.79 19.78 7.33
N GLY A 65 -9.18 20.31 8.38
CA GLY A 65 -9.65 21.55 9.01
C GLY A 65 -9.52 22.78 8.10
N GLU A 66 -8.59 22.76 7.14
CA GLU A 66 -8.26 23.90 6.27
C GLU A 66 -8.76 23.75 4.84
N ARG A 67 -8.97 22.50 4.37
CA ARG A 67 -9.25 22.19 2.96
C ARG A 67 -10.44 21.24 2.88
N ASP A 68 -11.41 21.56 2.03
CA ASP A 68 -12.44 20.59 1.67
C ASP A 68 -11.94 19.59 0.60
N ALA A 69 -12.75 18.59 0.28
CA ALA A 69 -12.40 17.58 -0.73
C ALA A 69 -12.12 18.18 -2.12
N GLY A 70 -12.82 19.27 -2.48
CA GLY A 70 -12.64 19.94 -3.76
C GLY A 70 -11.31 20.68 -3.83
N ALA A 71 -10.97 21.39 -2.76
CA ALA A 71 -9.67 22.04 -2.62
C ALA A 71 -8.54 21.00 -2.65
N ILE A 72 -8.65 19.90 -1.92
CA ILE A 72 -7.66 18.81 -2.00
C ILE A 72 -7.54 18.31 -3.44
N ALA A 73 -8.64 18.01 -4.12
CA ALA A 73 -8.61 17.52 -5.51
C ALA A 73 -7.99 18.54 -6.50
N GLU A 74 -8.33 19.82 -6.39
CA GLU A 74 -7.73 20.89 -7.19
C GLU A 74 -6.21 20.96 -6.96
N MET A 75 -5.78 20.82 -5.71
CA MET A 75 -4.36 20.78 -5.36
C MET A 75 -3.64 19.56 -5.94
N MET A 76 -4.33 18.45 -6.19
CA MET A 76 -3.77 17.28 -6.89
C MET A 76 -3.54 17.53 -8.38
N GLU A 77 -4.27 18.48 -8.98
CA GLU A 77 -4.11 18.87 -10.39
C GLU A 77 -3.06 19.99 -10.57
N ILE A 78 -2.85 20.81 -9.55
CA ILE A 78 -1.87 21.90 -9.57
C ILE A 78 -0.44 21.35 -9.51
N GLY A 79 0.46 21.87 -10.35
CA GLY A 79 1.89 21.53 -10.35
C GLY A 79 2.35 20.53 -11.42
N GLY A 80 1.47 20.19 -12.38
CA GLY A 80 1.83 19.44 -13.59
C GLY A 80 2.16 17.96 -13.38
N GLY A 81 1.82 17.41 -12.22
CA GLY A 81 1.95 15.99 -11.92
C GLY A 81 0.69 15.42 -11.29
N GLY A 82 0.80 14.43 -10.41
CA GLY A 82 -0.36 13.72 -9.86
C GLY A 82 -0.15 13.22 -8.44
N MET A 83 -1.22 13.25 -7.66
CA MET A 83 -1.29 12.72 -6.31
C MET A 83 -2.23 11.52 -6.26
N GLY A 84 -1.95 10.56 -5.40
CA GLY A 84 -2.77 9.38 -5.23
C GLY A 84 -2.44 8.65 -3.94
N ALA A 85 -3.17 7.58 -3.69
CA ALA A 85 -2.88 6.66 -2.63
C ALA A 85 -3.18 5.23 -3.07
N PHE A 86 -2.64 4.29 -2.30
CA PHE A 86 -3.06 2.90 -2.36
C PHE A 86 -2.76 2.21 -1.04
N THR A 87 -3.60 1.24 -0.70
CA THR A 87 -3.43 0.36 0.45
C THR A 87 -2.97 -1.02 -0.03
N ALA A 88 -1.77 -1.42 0.41
CA ALA A 88 -1.31 -2.80 0.34
C ALA A 88 -1.77 -3.56 1.59
N ARG A 89 -1.45 -4.86 1.68
CA ARG A 89 -1.85 -5.69 2.84
C ARG A 89 -1.14 -5.29 4.13
N ASP A 90 0.03 -4.67 4.03
CA ASP A 90 0.92 -4.39 5.14
C ASP A 90 1.40 -2.95 5.24
N TYR A 91 0.97 -2.07 4.33
CA TYR A 91 1.24 -0.62 4.38
C TYR A 91 0.24 0.15 3.50
N THR A 92 0.11 1.45 3.75
CA THR A 92 -0.67 2.39 2.92
C THR A 92 0.26 3.53 2.51
N VAL A 93 0.21 3.92 1.24
CA VAL A 93 1.05 5.00 0.70
C VAL A 93 0.16 6.13 0.21
N TYR A 94 0.52 7.36 0.57
CA TYR A 94 0.01 8.59 -0.03
C TYR A 94 1.17 9.27 -0.75
N HIS A 95 1.04 9.52 -2.04
CA HIS A 95 2.17 9.97 -2.85
C HIS A 95 1.79 11.11 -3.79
N ALA A 96 2.77 11.91 -4.15
CA ALA A 96 2.67 12.95 -5.15
C ALA A 96 3.89 12.94 -6.06
N THR A 97 3.70 13.20 -7.34
CA THR A 97 4.77 13.55 -8.27
C THR A 97 4.49 14.96 -8.76
N VAL A 98 5.44 15.87 -8.61
CA VAL A 98 5.28 17.29 -8.93
C VAL A 98 6.57 17.88 -9.53
N LEU A 99 6.50 19.06 -10.13
CA LEU A 99 7.70 19.85 -10.43
C LEU A 99 8.39 20.26 -9.11
N ASP A 100 9.71 20.39 -9.14
CA ASP A 100 10.53 20.61 -7.93
C ASP A 100 10.12 21.85 -7.12
N GLU A 101 9.68 22.92 -7.78
CA GLU A 101 9.18 24.14 -7.14
C GLU A 101 7.87 23.96 -6.36
N TYR A 102 7.08 22.92 -6.64
CA TYR A 102 5.82 22.61 -5.94
C TYR A 102 5.98 21.57 -4.83
N LEU A 103 7.20 21.05 -4.59
CA LEU A 103 7.44 20.10 -3.49
C LEU A 103 6.98 20.63 -2.11
N PRO A 104 7.23 21.90 -1.72
CA PRO A 104 6.78 22.41 -0.42
C PRO A 104 5.26 22.33 -0.28
N PHE A 105 4.54 22.62 -1.36
CA PHE A 105 3.09 22.57 -1.41
C PHE A 105 2.56 21.13 -1.33
N ALA A 106 3.17 20.20 -2.06
CA ALA A 106 2.80 18.79 -1.98
C ALA A 106 2.98 18.22 -0.56
N LEU A 107 4.06 18.64 0.13
CA LEU A 107 4.30 18.26 1.52
C LEU A 107 3.28 18.85 2.49
N GLU A 108 2.91 20.11 2.31
CA GLU A 108 1.86 20.76 3.09
C GLU A 108 0.52 20.00 2.98
N VAL A 109 0.12 19.64 1.75
CA VAL A 109 -1.12 18.88 1.51
C VAL A 109 -1.04 17.48 2.12
N LEU A 110 0.06 16.74 1.91
CA LEU A 110 0.24 15.42 2.50
C LEU A 110 0.23 15.47 4.04
N GLY A 111 0.92 16.46 4.62
CA GLY A 111 0.94 16.69 6.06
C GLY A 111 -0.44 17.00 6.63
N ASP A 112 -1.18 17.89 5.98
CA ASP A 112 -2.53 18.27 6.38
C ASP A 112 -3.51 17.08 6.29
N MET A 113 -3.47 16.31 5.21
CA MET A 113 -4.28 15.09 5.03
C MET A 113 -4.00 14.06 6.13
N LEU A 114 -2.73 13.82 6.46
CA LEU A 114 -2.33 12.77 7.40
C LEU A 114 -2.47 13.18 8.87
N CYS A 115 -2.33 14.47 9.18
CA CYS A 115 -2.33 14.96 10.56
C CYS A 115 -3.67 15.58 10.97
N ASN A 116 -4.40 16.21 10.05
CA ASN A 116 -5.52 17.10 10.38
C ASN A 116 -6.84 16.74 9.66
N SER A 117 -6.96 15.51 9.13
CA SER A 117 -8.23 15.07 8.52
C SER A 117 -9.38 15.06 9.52
N VAL A 118 -10.52 15.62 9.11
CA VAL A 118 -11.72 15.75 9.97
C VAL A 118 -12.71 14.60 9.81
N LEU A 119 -12.50 13.74 8.79
CA LEU A 119 -13.37 12.62 8.42
C LEU A 119 -14.86 13.02 8.40
N PRO A 120 -15.32 13.85 7.44
CA PRO A 120 -16.70 14.37 7.45
C PRO A 120 -17.73 13.23 7.43
N ALA A 121 -18.71 13.27 8.32
CA ALA A 121 -19.70 12.19 8.44
C ALA A 121 -20.51 11.98 7.14
N GLU A 122 -20.84 13.07 6.44
CA GLU A 122 -21.50 12.99 5.14
C GLU A 122 -20.62 12.37 4.05
N ALA A 123 -19.30 12.57 4.12
CA ALA A 123 -18.36 11.97 3.18
C ALA A 123 -18.19 10.48 3.47
N LEU A 124 -18.24 10.08 4.75
CA LEU A 124 -18.20 8.66 5.13
C LEU A 124 -19.34 7.87 4.48
N GLU A 125 -20.57 8.38 4.48
CA GLU A 125 -21.68 7.67 3.84
C GLU A 125 -21.52 7.56 2.31
N ARG A 126 -20.96 8.60 1.67
CA ARG A 126 -20.64 8.56 0.24
C ARG A 126 -19.54 7.55 -0.07
N GLN A 127 -18.43 7.61 0.67
CA GLN A 127 -17.29 6.71 0.48
C GLN A 127 -17.63 5.26 0.81
N ARG A 128 -18.53 5.03 1.78
CA ARG A 128 -19.10 3.70 2.05
C ARG A 128 -19.78 3.12 0.81
N ALA A 129 -20.60 3.91 0.11
CA ALA A 129 -21.24 3.46 -1.12
C ALA A 129 -20.23 3.20 -2.26
N VAL A 130 -19.18 4.01 -2.37
CA VAL A 130 -18.08 3.81 -3.34
C VAL A 130 -17.38 2.48 -3.09
N ILE A 131 -16.92 2.23 -1.86
CA ILE A 131 -16.19 1.00 -1.51
C ILE A 131 -17.09 -0.24 -1.63
N LEU A 132 -18.37 -0.14 -1.26
CA LEU A 132 -19.31 -1.26 -1.46
C LEU A 132 -19.50 -1.58 -2.95
N ASN A 133 -19.52 -0.57 -3.81
CA ASN A 133 -19.53 -0.78 -5.25
C ASN A 133 -18.23 -1.43 -5.74
N GLU A 134 -17.07 -1.02 -5.25
CA GLU A 134 -15.78 -1.65 -5.58
C GLU A 134 -15.73 -3.13 -5.16
N ILE A 135 -16.18 -3.44 -3.94
CA ILE A 135 -16.30 -4.83 -3.45
C ILE A 135 -17.24 -5.64 -4.36
N SER A 136 -18.38 -5.07 -4.75
CA SER A 136 -19.33 -5.75 -5.64
C SER A 136 -18.83 -5.86 -7.09
N GLY A 137 -18.00 -4.90 -7.51
CA GLY A 137 -17.46 -4.76 -8.85
C GLY A 137 -16.21 -5.60 -9.11
N GLN A 138 -15.65 -6.24 -8.07
CA GLN A 138 -14.62 -7.28 -8.19
C GLN A 138 -15.17 -8.45 -9.02
N SER A 139 -14.98 -8.30 -10.32
CA SER A 139 -15.46 -9.19 -11.36
C SER A 139 -14.33 -9.95 -12.03
N ASP A 140 -13.07 -9.54 -11.81
CA ASP A 140 -11.91 -10.25 -12.35
C ASP A 140 -11.77 -11.64 -11.68
N PRO A 141 -12.01 -12.73 -12.43
CA PRO A 141 -11.92 -14.07 -11.87
C PRO A 141 -10.50 -14.43 -11.38
N LEU A 142 -9.45 -13.80 -11.93
CA LEU A 142 -8.07 -14.02 -11.51
C LEU A 142 -7.78 -13.38 -10.15
N GLU A 143 -8.25 -12.16 -9.91
CA GLU A 143 -8.15 -11.52 -8.60
C GLU A 143 -8.94 -12.32 -7.55
N GLN A 144 -10.14 -12.79 -7.92
CA GLN A 144 -10.94 -13.65 -7.05
C GLN A 144 -10.22 -14.96 -6.71
N SER A 145 -9.59 -15.63 -7.68
CA SER A 145 -8.84 -16.87 -7.40
C SER A 145 -7.66 -16.64 -6.46
N ASN A 146 -6.97 -15.50 -6.61
CA ASN A 146 -5.91 -15.08 -5.70
C ASN A 146 -6.42 -14.77 -4.29
N LEU A 147 -7.58 -14.11 -4.18
CA LEU A 147 -8.21 -13.82 -2.89
C LEU A 147 -8.63 -15.11 -2.17
N LEU A 148 -9.29 -16.04 -2.87
CA LEU A 148 -9.68 -17.35 -2.33
C LEU A 148 -8.47 -18.14 -1.86
N MET A 149 -7.39 -18.16 -2.66
CA MET A 149 -6.14 -18.81 -2.28
C MET A 149 -5.53 -18.20 -1.00
N LYS A 150 -5.46 -16.87 -0.89
CA LYS A 150 -4.94 -16.19 0.31
C LYS A 150 -5.82 -16.43 1.53
N SER A 151 -7.15 -16.39 1.36
CA SER A 151 -8.11 -16.70 2.41
C SER A 151 -7.97 -18.15 2.91
N ALA A 152 -7.71 -19.09 2.00
CA ALA A 152 -7.48 -20.49 2.33
C ALA A 152 -6.12 -20.72 3.01
N LEU A 153 -5.09 -19.97 2.63
CA LEU A 153 -3.75 -20.04 3.22
C LEU A 153 -3.72 -19.46 4.64
N TRP A 154 -4.51 -18.40 4.89
CA TRP A 154 -4.52 -17.61 6.12
C TRP A 154 -5.93 -17.29 6.64
N PRO A 155 -6.74 -18.29 7.01
CA PRO A 155 -8.18 -18.08 7.28
C PRO A 155 -8.48 -17.26 8.55
N GLU A 156 -7.55 -17.23 9.51
CA GLU A 156 -7.70 -16.50 10.77
C GLU A 156 -6.80 -15.25 10.87
N HIS A 157 -5.98 -15.00 9.84
CA HIS A 157 -5.00 -13.93 9.88
C HIS A 157 -5.38 -12.82 8.90
N PRO A 158 -5.25 -11.52 9.25
CA PRO A 158 -5.75 -10.45 8.41
C PRO A 158 -5.17 -10.36 6.98
N LEU A 159 -3.97 -10.90 6.75
CA LEU A 159 -3.39 -11.04 5.40
C LEU A 159 -4.25 -11.90 4.44
N GLY A 160 -5.06 -12.81 4.98
CA GLY A 160 -6.00 -13.62 4.22
C GLY A 160 -7.25 -12.87 3.78
N PHE A 161 -7.57 -11.73 4.39
CA PHE A 161 -8.76 -10.96 4.07
C PHE A 161 -8.56 -10.04 2.84
N PRO A 162 -9.66 -9.66 2.16
CA PRO A 162 -9.60 -8.69 1.06
C PRO A 162 -9.18 -7.31 1.57
N THR A 163 -8.26 -6.67 0.87
CA THR A 163 -7.82 -5.30 1.19
C THR A 163 -8.97 -4.29 1.14
N ALA A 164 -9.90 -4.46 0.20
CA ALA A 164 -11.10 -3.62 0.10
C ALA A 164 -12.05 -3.74 1.31
N GLY A 165 -11.89 -4.78 2.13
CA GLY A 165 -12.73 -5.07 3.28
C GLY A 165 -13.89 -6.01 3.01
N LEU A 166 -14.62 -6.31 4.08
CA LEU A 166 -15.87 -7.08 4.03
C LEU A 166 -17.05 -6.10 4.01
N ALA A 167 -18.05 -6.38 3.17
CA ALA A 167 -19.23 -5.52 3.01
C ALA A 167 -19.91 -5.18 4.36
N LEU A 168 -20.05 -6.16 5.27
CA LEU A 168 -20.64 -5.95 6.60
C LEU A 168 -19.79 -4.99 7.46
N THR A 169 -18.47 -5.17 7.45
CA THR A 169 -17.56 -4.32 8.21
C THR A 169 -17.60 -2.89 7.68
N ILE A 170 -17.48 -2.74 6.34
CA ILE A 170 -17.59 -1.44 5.67
C ILE A 170 -18.94 -0.80 5.96
N GLN A 171 -20.06 -1.54 6.02
CA GLN A 171 -21.37 -0.97 6.36
C GLN A 171 -21.47 -0.49 7.81
N SER A 172 -20.83 -1.21 8.75
CA SER A 172 -20.89 -0.90 10.18
C SER A 172 -19.88 0.15 10.64
N ALA A 173 -18.90 0.50 9.81
CA ALA A 173 -17.83 1.43 10.17
C ALA A 173 -18.39 2.80 10.57
N SER A 174 -18.05 3.26 11.78
CA SER A 174 -18.42 4.59 12.28
C SER A 174 -17.23 5.54 12.22
N ARG A 175 -17.51 6.84 12.11
CA ARG A 175 -16.46 7.88 12.12
C ARG A 175 -15.58 7.76 13.36
N ASP A 176 -16.16 7.56 14.54
CA ASP A 176 -15.41 7.43 15.79
C ASP A 176 -14.49 6.20 15.79
N ALA A 177 -14.90 5.10 15.14
CA ALA A 177 -14.05 3.93 14.97
C ALA A 177 -12.87 4.22 14.03
N LEU A 178 -13.08 4.96 12.93
CA LEU A 178 -12.02 5.38 12.02
C LEU A 178 -11.04 6.36 12.69
N VAL A 179 -11.54 7.31 13.49
CA VAL A 179 -10.69 8.21 14.29
C VAL A 179 -9.80 7.41 15.24
N LYS A 180 -10.37 6.42 15.95
CA LYS A 180 -9.60 5.54 16.84
C LYS A 180 -8.59 4.69 16.07
N PHE A 181 -8.94 4.23 14.88
CA PHE A 181 -8.03 3.52 13.99
C PHE A 181 -6.85 4.42 13.60
N MET A 182 -7.11 5.66 13.18
CA MET A 182 -6.07 6.63 12.86
C MET A 182 -5.17 6.93 14.05
N GLN A 183 -5.74 7.21 15.23
CA GLN A 183 -4.97 7.49 16.46
C GLN A 183 -4.00 6.36 16.85
N ARG A 184 -4.33 5.11 16.50
CA ARG A 184 -3.45 3.96 16.75
C ARG A 184 -2.29 3.84 15.77
N HIS A 185 -2.49 4.22 14.51
CA HIS A 185 -1.57 3.83 13.42
C HIS A 185 -0.91 4.99 12.69
N TYR A 186 -1.50 6.20 12.71
CA TYR A 186 -1.00 7.39 12.03
C TYR A 186 -0.17 8.23 13.02
N VAL A 187 0.97 7.67 13.40
CA VAL A 187 1.94 8.27 14.33
C VAL A 187 3.32 8.32 13.67
N GLY A 188 4.18 9.24 14.11
CA GLY A 188 5.43 9.55 13.42
C GLY A 188 6.36 8.34 13.28
N LYS A 189 6.50 7.54 14.35
CA LYS A 189 7.32 6.31 14.34
C LYS A 189 6.82 5.27 13.32
N ASN A 190 5.54 5.33 12.94
CA ASN A 190 4.92 4.43 11.97
C ASN A 190 4.93 5.00 10.54
N LEU A 191 5.56 6.15 10.32
CA LEU A 191 5.59 6.85 9.03
C LEU A 191 7.02 6.97 8.49
N VAL A 192 7.16 6.69 7.20
CA VAL A 192 8.36 6.99 6.41
C VAL A 192 7.96 7.94 5.29
N LEU A 193 8.58 9.10 5.25
CA LEU A 193 8.46 10.05 4.14
C LEU A 193 9.68 9.88 3.23
N ALA A 194 9.48 9.41 2.00
CA ALA A 194 10.54 9.17 1.04
C ALA A 194 10.35 10.05 -0.19
N ALA A 195 11.43 10.66 -0.71
CA ALA A 195 11.39 11.41 -1.95
C ALA A 195 12.58 11.14 -2.87
N ALA A 196 12.35 11.14 -4.18
CA ALA A 196 13.39 11.04 -5.20
C ALA A 196 13.17 12.08 -6.30
N GLY A 197 14.24 12.77 -6.70
CA GLY A 197 14.16 13.80 -7.75
C GLY A 197 15.17 14.94 -7.57
N ASN A 198 14.85 16.12 -8.09
CA ASN A 198 15.69 17.31 -7.88
C ASN A 198 15.44 17.90 -6.49
N ILE A 199 16.09 17.31 -5.49
CA ILE A 199 15.84 17.60 -4.08
C ILE A 199 17.16 17.83 -3.32
N ASP A 200 17.12 18.75 -2.36
CA ASP A 200 18.12 18.89 -1.31
C ASP A 200 17.59 18.27 -0.01
N HIS A 201 18.35 17.37 0.60
CA HIS A 201 17.87 16.61 1.75
C HIS A 201 17.61 17.47 2.99
N ALA A 202 18.45 18.48 3.24
CA ALA A 202 18.32 19.32 4.43
C ALA A 202 17.05 20.17 4.33
N LEU A 203 16.84 20.81 3.17
CA LEU A 203 15.60 21.55 2.90
C LEU A 203 14.36 20.64 2.97
N PHE A 204 14.44 19.43 2.42
CA PHE A 204 13.34 18.46 2.49
C PHE A 204 13.02 18.03 3.91
N ALA A 205 14.04 17.74 4.72
CA ALA A 205 13.85 17.36 6.11
C ALA A 205 13.23 18.49 6.94
N ASP A 206 13.62 19.74 6.68
CA ASP A 206 13.02 20.91 7.34
C ASP A 206 11.55 21.11 6.93
N GLN A 207 11.23 21.01 5.63
CA GLN A 207 9.84 21.08 5.16
C GLN A 207 8.97 19.93 5.69
N ALA A 208 9.56 18.72 5.80
CA ALA A 208 8.89 17.59 6.42
C ALA A 208 8.64 17.83 7.91
N ARG A 209 9.59 18.44 8.63
CA ARG A 209 9.40 18.83 10.03
C ARG A 209 8.22 19.79 10.19
N ASP A 210 8.15 20.80 9.33
CA ASP A 210 7.07 21.78 9.36
C ASP A 210 5.72 21.19 8.94
N SER A 211 5.67 20.27 7.97
CA SER A 211 4.41 19.71 7.48
C SER A 211 3.82 18.62 8.38
N PHE A 212 4.67 17.90 9.12
CA PHE A 212 4.29 16.79 9.99
C PHE A 212 4.42 17.12 11.48
N TRP A 213 4.59 18.40 11.85
CA TRP A 213 4.87 18.83 13.23
C TRP A 213 3.82 18.37 14.25
N SER A 214 2.55 18.29 13.83
CA SER A 214 1.42 17.91 14.70
C SER A 214 1.23 16.39 14.80
N MET A 215 1.97 15.60 14.04
CA MET A 215 1.91 14.15 14.10
C MET A 215 2.44 13.65 15.45
N SER A 216 1.70 12.76 16.10
CA SER A 216 2.05 12.22 17.41
C SER A 216 3.36 11.44 17.38
N ASP A 217 4.20 11.64 18.39
CA ASP A 217 5.45 10.91 18.64
C ASP A 217 5.25 9.58 19.40
N ALA A 218 3.99 9.25 19.69
CA ALA A 218 3.60 8.02 20.34
C ALA A 218 4.05 6.80 19.52
N ALA A 219 4.24 5.69 20.23
CA ALA A 219 4.35 4.41 19.54
C ALA A 219 3.00 4.06 18.92
N ALA A 220 3.02 3.39 17.76
CA ALA A 220 1.80 2.81 17.21
C ALA A 220 1.21 1.85 18.24
N ALA A 221 -0.11 1.94 18.44
CA ALA A 221 -0.84 1.14 19.40
C ALA A 221 -1.64 0.06 18.68
N GLY A 222 -1.79 -1.11 19.32
CA GLY A 222 -2.50 -2.24 18.75
C GLY A 222 -1.90 -3.57 19.21
N PRO A 223 -2.54 -4.69 18.84
CA PRO A 223 -1.95 -6.00 19.08
C PRO A 223 -0.61 -6.11 18.35
N ALA A 224 0.36 -6.76 18.99
CA ALA A 224 1.62 -7.06 18.33
C ALA A 224 1.35 -7.90 17.07
N PRO A 225 2.03 -7.65 15.94
CA PRO A 225 1.90 -8.47 14.74
C PRO A 225 2.20 -9.93 15.10
N VAL A 226 1.24 -10.82 14.88
CA VAL A 226 1.41 -12.26 15.06
C VAL A 226 1.76 -12.84 13.69
N PRO A 227 2.85 -13.61 13.53
CA PRO A 227 3.11 -14.28 12.26
C PRO A 227 1.93 -15.17 11.86
N PRO A 228 1.52 -15.17 10.58
CA PRO A 228 0.39 -15.98 10.15
C PRO A 228 0.70 -17.48 10.29
N LYS A 229 -0.32 -18.26 10.62
CA LYS A 229 -0.27 -19.72 10.51
C LYS A 229 -0.72 -20.13 9.11
N HIS A 230 0.14 -20.85 8.39
CA HIS A 230 -0.18 -21.34 7.05
C HIS A 230 -1.05 -22.60 7.12
N HIS A 231 -2.17 -22.60 6.40
CA HIS A 231 -3.01 -23.79 6.19
C HIS A 231 -2.74 -24.37 4.79
N LEU A 232 -1.97 -25.45 4.74
CA LEU A 232 -1.53 -26.10 3.51
C LEU A 232 -2.40 -27.30 3.15
N GLY A 233 -2.42 -27.66 1.86
CA GLY A 233 -3.19 -28.80 1.36
C GLY A 233 -4.69 -28.52 1.22
N THR A 234 -5.11 -27.26 1.40
CA THR A 234 -6.48 -26.81 1.22
C THR A 234 -6.76 -26.54 -0.26
N VAL A 235 -7.90 -27.02 -0.76
CA VAL A 235 -8.41 -26.67 -2.09
C VAL A 235 -9.77 -26.01 -1.89
N VAL A 236 -9.92 -24.79 -2.41
CA VAL A 236 -11.18 -24.04 -2.41
C VAL A 236 -11.57 -23.80 -3.86
N ALA A 237 -12.85 -24.01 -4.17
CA ALA A 237 -13.41 -23.76 -5.48
C ALA A 237 -14.71 -22.97 -5.33
N GLU A 238 -14.84 -21.91 -6.12
CA GLU A 238 -16.03 -21.08 -6.22
C GLU A 238 -16.57 -21.17 -7.65
N PRO A 239 -17.76 -21.76 -7.87
CA PRO A 239 -18.38 -21.75 -9.19
C PRO A 239 -18.74 -20.31 -9.59
N ARG A 240 -18.30 -19.89 -10.77
CA ARG A 240 -18.57 -18.55 -11.29
C ARG A 240 -18.78 -18.59 -12.81
N ASP A 241 -19.69 -17.75 -13.29
CA ASP A 241 -19.94 -17.61 -14.72
C ASP A 241 -18.80 -16.81 -15.37
N CYS A 242 -17.88 -17.52 -16.00
CA CYS A 242 -16.71 -16.94 -16.68
C CYS A 242 -16.26 -17.85 -17.83
N GLY A 243 -15.58 -17.28 -18.82
CA GLY A 243 -15.22 -18.00 -20.05
C GLY A 243 -14.08 -19.02 -19.91
N HIS A 244 -13.34 -19.00 -18.79
CA HIS A 244 -12.19 -19.87 -18.53
C HIS A 244 -12.14 -20.28 -17.05
N VAL A 245 -11.38 -21.32 -16.73
CA VAL A 245 -11.04 -21.66 -15.35
C VAL A 245 -9.84 -20.83 -14.91
N TYR A 246 -9.97 -20.16 -13.76
CA TYR A 246 -8.92 -19.40 -13.11
C TYR A 246 -8.57 -20.08 -11.80
N PHE A 247 -7.28 -20.26 -11.53
CA PHE A 247 -6.81 -20.85 -10.28
C PHE A 247 -5.46 -20.27 -9.89
N SER A 248 -5.22 -20.24 -8.57
CA SER A 248 -3.97 -19.79 -7.98
C SER A 248 -3.47 -20.84 -6.98
N MET A 249 -2.16 -21.01 -6.91
CA MET A 249 -1.50 -21.92 -5.97
C MET A 249 -0.41 -21.15 -5.23
N ALA A 250 -0.29 -21.38 -3.92
CA ALA A 250 0.72 -20.74 -3.08
C ALA A 250 1.39 -21.73 -2.14
N TRP A 251 2.62 -21.40 -1.79
CA TRP A 251 3.43 -22.06 -0.78
C TRP A 251 4.00 -20.99 0.15
N PRO A 252 4.28 -21.32 1.42
CA PRO A 252 4.99 -20.42 2.32
C PRO A 252 6.34 -20.04 1.72
N ALA A 253 6.66 -18.75 1.78
CA ALA A 253 7.94 -18.22 1.36
C ALA A 253 8.55 -17.34 2.49
N PRO A 254 9.83 -16.96 2.38
CA PRO A 254 10.46 -16.10 3.35
C PRO A 254 9.86 -14.69 3.40
N ALA A 255 10.09 -13.99 4.53
CA ALA A 255 9.71 -12.59 4.69
C ALA A 255 10.63 -11.65 3.87
N TYR A 256 10.24 -10.38 3.69
CA TYR A 256 11.05 -9.43 2.91
C TYR A 256 12.42 -9.10 3.55
N THR A 257 12.60 -9.37 4.85
CA THR A 257 13.88 -9.18 5.56
C THR A 257 14.79 -10.40 5.50
N ASP A 258 14.27 -11.55 5.05
CA ASP A 258 15.01 -12.80 5.04
C ASP A 258 16.17 -12.77 4.03
N ALA A 259 17.29 -13.40 4.39
CA ALA A 259 18.47 -13.48 3.52
C ALA A 259 18.19 -14.28 2.23
N GLU A 260 17.28 -15.25 2.28
CA GLU A 260 16.92 -16.11 1.14
C GLU A 260 15.98 -15.44 0.14
N ARG A 261 15.44 -14.25 0.43
CA ARG A 261 14.48 -13.53 -0.45
C ARG A 261 14.99 -13.38 -1.89
N TYR A 262 16.30 -13.18 -2.07
CA TYR A 262 16.89 -13.02 -3.40
C TYR A 262 16.86 -14.34 -4.18
N ALA A 263 17.06 -15.47 -3.52
CA ALA A 263 16.94 -16.79 -4.14
C ALA A 263 15.50 -17.03 -4.63
N TRP A 264 14.50 -16.61 -3.84
CA TRP A 264 13.09 -16.69 -4.22
C TRP A 264 12.72 -15.78 -5.40
N HIS A 265 13.25 -14.55 -5.47
CA HIS A 265 13.09 -13.69 -6.65
C HIS A 265 13.68 -14.33 -7.92
N VAL A 266 14.87 -14.92 -7.83
CA VAL A 266 15.50 -15.62 -8.95
C VAL A 266 14.67 -16.84 -9.35
N PHE A 267 14.20 -17.62 -8.38
CA PHE A 267 13.32 -18.77 -8.63
C PHE A 267 12.05 -18.36 -9.36
N ALA A 268 11.29 -17.38 -8.85
CA ALA A 268 10.06 -16.90 -9.47
C ALA A 268 10.30 -16.43 -10.91
N THR A 269 11.39 -15.69 -11.15
CA THR A 269 11.79 -15.23 -12.48
C THR A 269 12.03 -16.39 -13.45
N LEU A 270 12.81 -17.40 -13.03
CA LEU A 270 13.12 -18.57 -13.86
C LEU A 270 11.92 -19.50 -14.04
N PHE A 271 11.04 -19.56 -13.06
CA PHE A 271 9.91 -20.47 -13.03
C PHE A 271 8.73 -19.95 -13.85
N GLY A 272 8.32 -18.69 -13.66
CA GLY A 272 7.15 -18.11 -14.33
C GLY A 272 7.21 -16.60 -14.59
N GLY A 273 8.38 -15.97 -14.53
CA GLY A 273 8.53 -14.51 -14.66
C GLY A 273 8.40 -13.94 -16.10
N GLY A 274 8.06 -14.76 -17.09
CA GLY A 274 7.85 -14.29 -18.45
C GLY A 274 7.89 -15.39 -19.52
N PRO A 275 7.86 -15.01 -20.82
CA PRO A 275 7.71 -15.97 -21.92
C PRO A 275 8.84 -17.01 -22.05
N ASN A 276 10.03 -16.69 -21.54
CA ASN A 276 11.18 -17.62 -21.56
C ASN A 276 11.26 -18.52 -20.32
N ALA A 277 10.38 -18.31 -19.32
CA ALA A 277 10.38 -19.06 -18.08
C ALA A 277 9.85 -20.49 -18.29
N ARG A 278 10.20 -21.39 -17.35
CA ARG A 278 9.91 -22.83 -17.47
C ARG A 278 8.43 -23.13 -17.63
N LEU A 279 7.58 -22.51 -16.80
CA LEU A 279 6.12 -22.73 -16.85
C LEU A 279 5.51 -22.30 -18.18
N TYR A 280 5.87 -21.11 -18.67
CA TYR A 280 5.34 -20.60 -19.92
C TYR A 280 5.77 -21.47 -21.11
N ARG A 281 7.06 -21.80 -21.21
CA ARG A 281 7.57 -22.65 -22.30
C ARG A 281 6.92 -24.03 -22.33
N GLU A 282 6.74 -24.64 -21.17
CA GLU A 282 6.22 -26.01 -21.09
C GLU A 282 4.68 -26.03 -21.24
N LEU A 283 3.96 -25.31 -20.39
CA LEU A 283 2.50 -25.41 -20.31
C LEU A 283 1.77 -24.57 -21.35
N ARG A 284 2.32 -23.40 -21.73
CA ARG A 284 1.70 -22.53 -22.74
C ARG A 284 2.18 -22.84 -24.15
N GLU A 285 3.49 -22.79 -24.40
CA GLU A 285 4.05 -22.91 -25.76
C GLU A 285 4.10 -24.35 -26.27
N THR A 286 4.60 -25.29 -25.45
CA THR A 286 4.81 -26.68 -25.90
C THR A 286 3.53 -27.50 -25.83
N GLN A 287 2.79 -27.42 -24.72
CA GLN A 287 1.60 -28.25 -24.50
C GLN A 287 0.27 -27.55 -24.81
N GLY A 288 0.23 -26.21 -24.87
CA GLY A 288 -1.00 -25.46 -25.15
C GLY A 288 -2.12 -25.63 -24.12
N LEU A 289 -1.81 -25.99 -22.87
CA LEU A 289 -2.79 -26.32 -21.83
C LEU A 289 -3.44 -25.12 -21.15
N VAL A 290 -2.75 -23.98 -21.16
CA VAL A 290 -3.18 -22.75 -20.48
C VAL A 290 -3.19 -21.59 -21.47
N TYR A 291 -3.98 -20.56 -21.20
CA TYR A 291 -3.94 -19.30 -21.96
C TYR A 291 -2.91 -18.32 -21.39
N HIS A 292 -2.76 -18.32 -20.07
CA HIS A 292 -1.81 -17.50 -19.32
C HIS A 292 -1.29 -18.31 -18.13
N ILE A 293 -0.02 -18.12 -17.79
CA ILE A 293 0.60 -18.69 -16.59
C ILE A 293 1.75 -17.80 -16.13
N ALA A 294 1.82 -17.56 -14.83
CA ALA A 294 2.86 -16.78 -14.19
C ALA A 294 3.21 -17.37 -12.83
N ALA A 295 4.37 -17.00 -12.32
CA ALA A 295 4.77 -17.24 -10.94
C ALA A 295 5.37 -15.96 -10.36
N GLU A 296 4.98 -15.64 -9.14
CA GLU A 296 5.50 -14.49 -8.40
C GLU A 296 5.97 -14.92 -7.01
N TYR A 297 6.88 -14.13 -6.44
CA TYR A 297 7.23 -14.19 -5.03
C TYR A 297 6.71 -12.93 -4.38
N GLN A 298 5.78 -13.10 -3.44
CA GLN A 298 5.18 -12.00 -2.68
C GLN A 298 5.61 -12.13 -1.22
N ALA A 299 6.28 -11.12 -0.69
CA ALA A 299 6.78 -11.12 0.67
C ALA A 299 6.12 -10.02 1.51
N TYR A 300 5.95 -10.30 2.79
CA TYR A 300 5.43 -9.43 3.83
C TYR A 300 6.42 -9.40 5.01
N GLY A 301 6.13 -8.60 6.03
CA GLY A 301 7.06 -8.40 7.16
C GLY A 301 7.39 -9.64 7.99
N SER A 302 6.49 -10.61 8.06
CA SER A 302 6.66 -11.81 8.87
C SER A 302 6.50 -13.12 8.10
N THR A 303 6.22 -13.06 6.79
CA THR A 303 5.97 -14.23 5.93
C THR A 303 6.12 -13.85 4.45
N GLY A 304 6.18 -14.82 3.56
CA GLY A 304 5.81 -14.72 2.14
C GLY A 304 4.93 -15.88 1.71
#